data_AF-A0A7X9E5F6-F1
#
_entry.id   AF-A0A7X9E5F6-F1
#
_cell.length_a   1.000
_cell.length_b   1.000
_cell.length_c   1.000
_cell.angle_alpha   90.00
_cell.angle_beta   90.00
_cell.angle_gamma   90.00
#
_symmetry.space_group_name_H-M   'P 1'
#
loop_
_entity.id
_entity.type
_entity.pdbx_description
1 polymer ?
#
loop_
_entity_poly.entity_id
_entity_poly.type
_entity_poly.pdbx_seq_one_letter_code
_entity_poly.pdbx_strand_id
1 'polypeptide(L)'
;MKKEKVTKGFKAFNKDLTCRGFQYKEGETFEMDEEPVRCECGFHFCTEPLDVFQYYPPADSVIHHVEGFGEGSTDNEDSKIAVSKIKIGAQIGLPEFVKLSIDAILKR
;
A
#
# COMPACT_ATOMS: atom_id res chain seq x y z
N MET A 1 -12.98 19.51 -14.56
CA MET A 1 -12.87 18.39 -13.58
C MET A 1 -11.39 18.20 -13.28
N LYS A 2 -10.95 18.39 -12.04
CA LYS A 2 -9.55 18.09 -11.66
C LYS A 2 -9.37 16.57 -11.72
N LYS A 3 -8.39 16.08 -12.48
CA LYS A 3 -8.00 14.66 -12.41
C LYS A 3 -7.35 14.43 -11.06
N GLU A 4 -7.92 13.53 -10.27
CA GLU A 4 -7.32 13.10 -9.00
C GLU A 4 -6.01 12.36 -9.30
N LYS A 5 -4.94 12.70 -8.57
CA LYS A 5 -3.63 12.06 -8.77
C LYS A 5 -3.72 10.65 -8.18
N VAL A 6 -3.57 9.64 -9.04
CA VAL A 6 -3.53 8.24 -8.63
C VAL A 6 -2.07 7.82 -8.47
N THR A 7 -1.72 7.33 -7.28
CA THR A 7 -0.40 6.77 -6.98
C THR A 7 -0.53 5.26 -6.80
N LYS A 8 0.27 4.49 -7.54
CA LYS A 8 0.28 3.02 -7.44
C LYS A 8 1.35 2.58 -6.46
N GLY A 9 1.12 1.46 -5.78
CA GLY A 9 2.13 0.85 -4.94
C GLY A 9 1.71 -0.50 -4.40
N PHE A 10 2.27 -0.82 -3.24
CA PHE A 10 2.26 -2.13 -2.61
C PHE A 10 1.88 -1.99 -1.15
N LYS A 11 0.90 -2.78 -0.71
CA LYS A 11 0.52 -2.84 0.70
C LYS A 11 0.56 -4.28 1.19
N ALA A 12 1.29 -4.48 2.29
CA ALA A 12 1.24 -5.72 3.03
C ALA A 12 0.16 -5.65 4.12
N PHE A 13 -0.45 -6.80 4.38
CA PHE A 13 -1.48 -7.02 5.41
C PHE A 13 -1.16 -8.28 6.19
N ASN A 14 -1.84 -8.45 7.33
CA ASN A 14 -1.97 -9.76 7.93
C ASN A 14 -2.65 -10.74 6.94
N LYS A 15 -2.46 -12.05 7.16
CA LYS A 15 -3.02 -13.11 6.30
C LYS A 15 -4.56 -13.04 6.14
N ASP A 16 -5.25 -12.38 7.06
CA ASP A 16 -6.69 -12.14 7.04
C ASP A 16 -7.08 -10.81 6.40
N LEU A 17 -6.18 -10.12 5.68
CA LEU A 17 -6.40 -8.80 5.08
C LEU A 17 -6.67 -7.67 6.10
N THR A 18 -6.26 -7.85 7.36
CA THR A 18 -6.34 -6.78 8.36
C THR A 18 -5.08 -5.91 8.38
N CYS A 19 -5.26 -4.62 8.70
CA CYS A 19 -4.18 -3.72 9.06
C CYS A 19 -4.69 -2.76 10.15
N ARG A 20 -4.01 -2.76 11.31
CA ARG A 20 -4.35 -1.88 12.46
C ARG A 20 -5.82 -1.96 12.92
N GLY A 21 -6.39 -3.16 12.91
CA GLY A 21 -7.77 -3.40 13.34
C GLY A 21 -8.82 -3.07 12.28
N PHE A 22 -8.44 -2.55 11.11
CA PHE A 22 -9.33 -2.38 9.97
C PHE A 22 -9.28 -3.60 9.05
N GLN A 23 -10.45 -4.11 8.67
CA GLN A 23 -10.60 -5.23 7.74
C GLN A 23 -10.71 -4.71 6.30
N TYR A 24 -9.75 -5.08 5.46
CA TYR A 24 -9.79 -4.76 4.03
C TYR A 24 -10.35 -5.91 3.22
N LYS A 25 -10.69 -5.62 1.96
CA LYS A 25 -11.15 -6.61 0.99
C LYS A 25 -10.59 -6.30 -0.39
N GLU A 26 -10.11 -7.35 -1.06
CA GLU A 26 -9.63 -7.26 -2.44
C GLU A 26 -10.74 -6.76 -3.39
N GLY A 27 -10.38 -5.85 -4.28
CA GLY A 27 -11.26 -5.25 -5.28
C GLY A 27 -12.03 -4.01 -4.77
N GLU A 28 -12.03 -3.76 -3.46
CA GLU A 28 -12.79 -2.64 -2.87
C GLU A 28 -11.94 -1.38 -2.69
N THR A 29 -12.66 -0.25 -2.65
CA THR A 29 -12.11 1.07 -2.35
C THR A 29 -12.60 1.51 -0.99
N PHE A 30 -11.68 2.01 -0.18
CA PHE A 30 -11.95 2.55 1.14
C PHE A 30 -11.59 4.03 1.15
N GLU A 31 -12.42 4.82 1.82
CA GLU A 31 -12.25 6.25 2.04
C GLU A 31 -12.40 6.53 3.53
N MET A 32 -11.58 7.42 4.06
CA MET A 32 -11.76 7.94 5.41
C MET A 32 -12.51 9.26 5.36
N ASP A 33 -13.48 9.43 6.26
CA ASP A 33 -14.20 10.71 6.45
C ASP A 33 -13.37 11.73 7.26
N GLU A 34 -12.30 11.30 7.92
CA GLU A 34 -11.41 12.13 8.75
C GLU A 34 -10.04 12.37 8.08
N GLU A 35 -9.33 13.46 8.43
CA GLU A 35 -7.99 13.76 7.91
C GLU A 35 -7.04 12.56 8.13
N PRO A 36 -6.32 12.08 7.10
CA PRO A 36 -5.48 10.90 7.20
C PRO A 36 -4.28 11.14 8.12
N VAL A 37 -4.34 10.63 9.36
CA VAL A 37 -3.20 10.63 10.28
C VAL A 37 -2.26 9.47 9.91
N ARG A 38 -1.06 9.83 9.44
CA ARG A 38 0.04 8.90 9.14
C ARG A 38 0.22 7.96 10.33
N CYS A 39 0.29 6.67 10.06
CA CYS A 39 0.55 5.67 11.08
C CYS A 39 -0.48 5.61 12.21
N GLU A 40 -1.75 5.98 11.98
CA GLU A 40 -2.85 5.63 12.89
C GLU A 40 -4.01 4.94 12.15
N CYS A 41 -4.33 5.39 10.94
CA CYS A 41 -5.61 5.03 10.33
C CYS A 41 -5.58 3.78 9.42
N GLY A 42 -4.39 3.24 9.09
CA GLY A 42 -4.24 2.04 8.25
C GLY A 42 -4.15 2.28 6.74
N PHE A 43 -4.43 3.50 6.25
CA PHE A 43 -4.51 3.84 4.82
C PHE A 43 -3.16 4.31 4.27
N HIS A 44 -2.16 3.42 4.34
CA HIS A 44 -0.82 3.68 3.81
C HIS A 44 -0.26 2.49 3.05
N PHE A 45 0.65 2.76 2.12
CA PHE A 45 1.31 1.78 1.27
C PHE A 45 2.70 2.26 0.85
N CYS A 46 3.53 1.37 0.34
CA CYS A 46 4.88 1.69 -0.15
C CYS A 46 4.86 1.78 -1.68
N THR A 47 5.56 2.74 -2.27
CA THR A 47 5.75 2.78 -3.74
C THR A 47 6.85 1.84 -4.20
N GLU A 48 7.79 1.50 -3.32
CA GLU A 48 8.83 0.50 -3.58
C GLU A 48 8.42 -0.86 -2.99
N PRO A 49 8.50 -1.97 -3.74
CA PRO A 49 8.02 -3.27 -3.28
C PRO A 49 8.69 -3.75 -1.99
N LEU A 50 10.02 -3.71 -1.91
CA LEU A 50 10.77 -4.29 -0.78
C LEU A 50 10.57 -3.52 0.53
N ASP A 51 10.15 -2.26 0.48
CA ASP A 51 9.93 -1.45 1.67
C ASP A 51 8.77 -1.99 2.52
N VAL A 52 7.84 -2.75 1.93
CA VAL A 52 6.76 -3.40 2.70
C VAL A 52 7.31 -4.34 3.78
N PHE A 53 8.51 -4.90 3.58
CA PHE A 53 9.14 -5.81 4.53
C PHE A 53 9.79 -5.13 5.73
N GLN A 54 9.91 -3.81 5.72
CA GLN A 54 10.25 -3.05 6.93
C GLN A 54 9.09 -3.08 7.94
N TYR A 55 7.86 -3.36 7.47
CA TYR A 55 6.63 -3.30 8.27
C TYR A 55 6.00 -4.66 8.52
N TYR A 56 6.13 -5.59 7.57
CA TYR A 56 5.54 -6.92 7.65
C TYR A 56 6.56 -8.00 7.27
N PRO A 57 6.74 -9.04 8.10
CA PRO A 57 7.60 -10.16 7.72
C PRO A 57 7.00 -10.92 6.52
N PRO A 58 7.82 -11.34 5.53
CA PRO A 58 7.34 -12.00 4.32
C PRO A 58 6.53 -13.28 4.57
N ALA A 59 6.88 -14.05 5.62
CA ALA A 59 6.25 -15.33 5.92
C ALA A 59 4.84 -15.20 6.51
N ASP A 60 4.51 -14.04 7.09
CA ASP A 60 3.27 -13.83 7.85
C ASP A 60 2.41 -12.70 7.28
N SER A 61 2.64 -12.33 6.03
CA SER A 61 1.87 -11.29 5.34
C SER A 61 1.44 -11.69 3.94
N VAL A 62 0.38 -11.04 3.47
CA VAL A 62 -0.03 -11.02 2.06
C VAL A 62 0.19 -9.63 1.51
N ILE A 63 0.60 -9.54 0.24
CA ILE A 63 0.93 -8.28 -0.42
C ILE A 63 -0.06 -8.07 -1.55
N HIS A 64 -0.64 -6.89 -1.66
CA HIS A 64 -1.54 -6.52 -2.74
C HIS A 64 -1.00 -5.32 -3.50
N HIS A 65 -1.34 -5.25 -4.78
CA HIS A 65 -1.31 -3.99 -5.50
C HIS A 65 -2.33 -3.04 -4.89
N VAL A 66 -1.99 -1.76 -4.81
CA VAL A 66 -2.93 -0.73 -4.36
C VAL A 66 -2.85 0.52 -5.21
N GLU A 67 -3.96 1.24 -5.25
CA GLU A 67 -4.05 2.57 -5.84
C GLU A 67 -4.50 3.54 -4.75
N GLY A 68 -3.68 4.54 -4.46
CA GLY A 68 -4.00 5.63 -3.54
C GLY A 68 -4.39 6.90 -4.29
N PHE A 69 -5.38 7.61 -3.77
CA PHE A 69 -5.89 8.86 -4.34
C PHE A 69 -6.46 9.77 -3.24
N GLY A 70 -6.81 11.00 -3.60
CA GLY A 70 -7.19 12.06 -2.68
C GLY A 70 -5.98 12.77 -2.06
N GLU A 71 -6.14 13.27 -0.84
CA GLU A 71 -5.04 13.84 -0.04
C GLU A 71 -4.02 12.75 0.32
N GLY A 72 -2.74 13.11 0.27
CA GLY A 72 -1.65 12.21 0.58
C GLY A 72 -0.57 12.87 1.41
N SER A 73 0.04 12.10 2.30
CA SER A 73 1.15 12.51 3.16
C SER A 73 2.32 11.55 2.96
N THR A 74 3.50 12.12 2.72
CA THR A 74 4.78 11.41 2.60
C THR A 74 5.74 11.96 3.64
N ASP A 75 6.77 11.19 3.97
CA ASP A 75 7.94 11.67 4.68
C ASP A 75 9.19 11.54 3.79
N ASN A 76 10.37 11.79 4.35
CA ASN A 76 11.66 11.66 3.66
C ASN A 76 12.43 10.40 4.09
N GLU A 77 11.82 9.50 4.87
CA GLU A 77 12.48 8.32 5.44
C GLU A 77 12.38 7.11 4.51
N ASP A 78 11.20 6.86 3.92
CA ASP A 78 10.99 5.72 3.03
C ASP A 78 9.97 5.99 1.91
N SER A 79 9.64 4.95 1.13
CA SER A 79 8.66 5.06 0.04
C SER A 79 7.20 5.03 0.49
N LYS A 80 6.92 5.14 1.80
CA LYS A 80 5.58 5.02 2.35
C LYS A 80 4.79 6.31 2.15
N ILE A 81 3.55 6.11 1.74
CA ILE A 81 2.60 7.19 1.50
C ILE A 81 1.31 6.84 2.23
N ALA A 82 0.79 7.78 3.02
CA ALA A 82 -0.56 7.73 3.55
C ALA A 82 -1.51 8.47 2.62
N VAL A 83 -2.73 7.96 2.44
CA VAL A 83 -3.75 8.53 1.54
C VAL A 83 -5.12 8.54 2.21
N SER A 84 -5.98 9.48 1.81
CA SER A 84 -7.39 9.53 2.25
C SER A 84 -8.25 8.45 1.60
N LYS A 85 -7.91 8.00 0.38
CA LYS A 85 -8.60 6.90 -0.31
C LYS A 85 -7.62 5.87 -0.83
N ILE A 86 -7.95 4.59 -0.62
CA ILE A 86 -7.13 3.47 -1.07
C ILE A 86 -8.01 2.38 -1.69
N LYS A 87 -7.62 1.93 -2.88
CA LYS A 87 -8.20 0.76 -3.53
C LYS A 87 -7.27 -0.42 -3.37
N ILE A 88 -7.81 -1.54 -2.91
CA ILE A 88 -7.09 -2.80 -2.78
C ILE A 88 -7.24 -3.58 -4.08
N GLY A 89 -6.13 -3.78 -4.79
CA GLY A 89 -6.06 -4.59 -5.99
C GLY A 89 -5.78 -6.06 -5.69
N ALA A 90 -5.41 -6.79 -6.73
CA ALA A 90 -5.12 -8.21 -6.65
C ALA A 90 -3.94 -8.51 -5.71
N GLN A 91 -4.03 -9.63 -5.00
CA GLN A 91 -2.91 -10.21 -4.27
C GLN A 91 -1.76 -10.56 -5.22
N ILE A 92 -0.54 -10.28 -4.78
CA ILE A 92 0.70 -10.54 -5.51
C ILE A 92 1.28 -11.86 -5.01
N GLY A 93 1.53 -12.78 -5.93
CA GLY A 93 2.25 -14.02 -5.64
C GLY A 93 3.75 -13.76 -5.45
N LEU A 94 4.43 -14.58 -4.63
CA LEU A 94 5.87 -14.42 -4.36
C LEU A 94 6.73 -14.32 -5.65
N PRO A 95 6.53 -15.13 -6.71
CA PRO A 95 7.34 -15.01 -7.92
C PRO A 95 7.18 -13.64 -8.62
N GLU A 96 5.95 -13.13 -8.67
CA GLU A 96 5.66 -11.82 -9.24
C GLU A 96 6.27 -10.71 -8.37
N PHE A 97 6.13 -10.81 -7.05
CA PHE A 97 6.70 -9.85 -6.11
C PHE A 97 8.22 -9.75 -6.24
N VAL A 98 8.91 -10.90 -6.36
CA VAL A 98 10.37 -10.94 -6.59
C VAL A 98 10.72 -10.25 -7.90
N LYS A 99 9.99 -10.53 -8.98
CA LYS A 99 10.20 -9.87 -10.28
C LYS A 99 10.00 -8.36 -10.17
N LEU A 100 8.92 -7.90 -9.55
CA LEU A 100 8.63 -6.48 -9.36
C LEU A 100 9.72 -5.78 -8.54
N SER A 101 10.24 -6.45 -7.51
CA SER A 101 11.33 -5.95 -6.68
C SER A 101 12.62 -5.77 -7.48
N ILE A 102 12.99 -6.76 -8.29
CA ILE A 102 14.17 -6.69 -9.17
C ILE A 102 13.99 -5.59 -10.22
N ASP A 103 12.82 -5.55 -10.89
CA ASP A 103 12.50 -4.55 -11.90
C ASP A 103 12.58 -3.12 -11.33
N ALA A 104 12.15 -2.90 -10.08
CA ALA A 104 12.24 -1.61 -9.41
C ALA A 104 13.70 -1.19 -9.13
N ILE A 105 14.55 -2.12 -8.69
CA ILE A 105 15.97 -1.86 -8.44
C ILE A 105 16.70 -1.53 -9.74
N LEU A 106 16.42 -2.26 -10.82
CA LEU A 106 17.12 -2.11 -12.11
C LEU A 106 16.66 -0.89 -12.94
N LYS A 107 15.51 -0.29 -12.61
CA LYS A 107 14.99 0.93 -13.28
C LYS A 107 15.51 2.24 -12.70
N ARG A 108 16.23 2.19 -11.58
CA ARG A 108 16.91 3.36 -10.99
C ARG A 108 18.13 3.76 -11.81
#